data_AF-A0A0K1QQC4-F1
#
_entry.id   AF-A0A0K1QQC4-F1
#
_cell.length_a   1.000
_cell.length_b   1.000
_cell.length_c   1.000
_cell.angle_alpha   90.00
_cell.angle_beta   90.00
_cell.angle_gamma   90.00
#
_symmetry.space_group_name_H-M   'P 1'
#
loop_
_entity.id
_entity.type
_entity.pdbx_description
1 polymer ?
#
loop_
_entity_poly.entity_id
_entity_poly.type
_entity_poly.pdbx_seq_one_letter_code
_entity_poly.pdbx_strand_id
1 'polypeptide(L)'
;MTTGTSIVTKQETYSGYEILVATVGPIKTNPDEPENLQTHHTTKISIWFDGKEVRGASEAPSMLFVSREDAAEFGFEIGRMIVTQRRKSAAFKRIVRTSELFKLPRLLFRY
;
A
#
# COMPACT_ATOMS: atom_id res chain seq x y z
N MET A 1 22.60 26.37 7.91
CA MET A 1 22.33 25.30 6.93
C MET A 1 20.87 24.88 7.09
N THR A 2 20.02 25.20 6.12
CA THR A 2 18.64 24.70 6.08
C THR A 2 18.71 23.23 5.68
N THR A 3 18.44 22.33 6.63
CA THR A 3 18.25 20.91 6.35
C THR A 3 16.99 20.79 5.49
N GLY A 4 17.16 20.84 4.16
CA GLY A 4 16.05 20.74 3.22
C GLY A 4 15.42 19.36 3.36
N THR A 5 14.09 19.32 3.52
CA THR A 5 13.34 18.07 3.48
C THR A 5 13.61 17.39 2.13
N SER A 6 14.12 16.16 2.18
CA SER A 6 14.38 15.36 0.99
C SER A 6 13.26 14.35 0.78
N ILE A 7 12.87 14.13 -0.47
CA ILE A 7 11.94 13.07 -0.86
C ILE A 7 12.74 12.06 -1.67
N VAL A 8 12.80 10.83 -1.18
CA VAL A 8 13.42 9.71 -1.89
C VAL A 8 12.32 8.73 -2.24
N THR A 9 12.16 8.44 -3.53
CA THR A 9 11.17 7.47 -4.00
C THR A 9 11.89 6.19 -4.41
N LYS A 10 11.43 5.06 -3.90
CA LYS A 10 11.85 3.73 -4.33
C LYS A 10 10.65 2.99 -4.92
N GLN A 11 10.92 2.09 -5.85
CA GLN A 11 9.91 1.29 -6.53
C GLN A 11 10.24 -0.20 -6.39
N GLU A 12 9.22 -1.02 -6.19
CA GLU A 12 9.28 -2.48 -6.23
C GLU A 12 8.11 -3.02 -7.07
N THR A 13 8.34 -4.12 -7.78
CA THR A 13 7.26 -4.88 -8.43
C THR A 13 6.97 -6.14 -7.63
N TYR A 14 5.74 -6.29 -7.14
CA TYR A 14 5.30 -7.44 -6.35
C TYR A 14 3.98 -8.02 -6.88
N SER A 15 3.98 -9.30 -7.26
CA SER A 15 2.77 -10.00 -7.75
C SER A 15 2.07 -9.33 -8.95
N GLY A 16 2.83 -8.64 -9.81
CA GLY A 16 2.29 -7.87 -10.94
C GLY A 16 1.72 -6.49 -10.59
N TYR A 17 1.89 -6.05 -9.33
CA TYR A 17 1.60 -4.69 -8.89
C TYR A 17 2.93 -3.93 -8.74
N GLU A 18 2.91 -2.64 -9.05
CA GLU A 18 4.02 -1.73 -8.79
C GLU A 18 3.76 -1.00 -7.47
N ILE A 19 4.70 -1.08 -6.54
CA ILE A 19 4.64 -0.45 -5.23
C ILE A 19 5.67 0.69 -5.26
N LEU A 20 5.19 1.92 -5.08
CA LEU A 20 5.99 3.11 -4.97
C LEU A 20 5.99 3.56 -3.51
N VAL A 21 7.18 3.68 -2.92
CA VAL A 21 7.38 4.17 -1.55
C VAL A 21 8.16 5.45 -1.62
N ALA A 22 7.52 6.56 -1.26
CA ALA A 22 8.14 7.87 -1.12
C ALA A 22 8.45 8.11 0.37
N THR A 23 9.74 8.17 0.70
CA THR A 23 10.21 8.52 2.03
C THR A 23 10.52 10.01 2.09
N VAL A 24 9.88 10.71 3.02
CA VAL A 24 10.02 12.16 3.25
C VAL A 24 10.76 12.39 4.54
N GLY A 25 11.85 13.15 4.50
CA GLY A 25 12.61 13.57 5.68
C GLY A 25 14.02 14.05 5.35
N PRO A 26 14.83 14.46 6.33
CA PRO A 26 14.49 14.52 7.75
C PRO A 26 13.46 15.60 8.08
N ILE A 27 12.57 15.31 9.04
CA ILE A 27 11.64 16.23 9.69
C ILE A 27 12.19 16.45 11.10
N LYS A 28 12.44 17.71 11.49
CA LYS A 28 13.20 18.07 12.71
C LYS A 28 12.52 17.74 14.04
N THR A 29 11.22 17.47 14.03
CA THR A 29 10.45 17.31 15.27
C THR A 29 9.27 16.40 14.98
N ASN A 30 9.11 15.34 15.77
CA ASN A 30 7.88 14.56 15.78
C ASN A 30 6.76 15.45 16.35
N PRO A 31 5.68 15.75 15.59
CA PRO A 31 4.58 16.56 16.11
C PRO A 31 3.88 15.91 17.31
N ASP A 32 3.93 14.57 17.44
CA ASP A 32 3.33 13.83 18.55
C ASP A 32 4.24 13.79 19.80
N GLU A 33 5.54 14.04 19.62
CA GLU A 33 6.55 14.07 20.69
C GLU A 33 7.48 15.28 20.52
N PRO A 34 7.03 16.50 20.90
CA PRO A 34 7.78 17.73 20.66
C PRO A 34 9.10 17.81 21.43
N GLU A 35 9.27 16.96 22.45
CA GLU A 35 10.49 16.82 23.26
C GLU A 35 11.58 16.03 22.52
N ASN A 36 11.19 15.28 21.48
CA ASN A 36 12.09 14.47 20.67
C ASN A 36 12.78 15.35 19.62
N LEU A 37 14.01 15.75 19.90
CA LEU A 37 14.87 16.56 19.02
C LEU A 37 15.49 15.75 17.86
N GLN A 38 15.14 14.47 17.74
CA GLN A 38 15.68 13.59 16.71
C GLN A 38 15.01 13.86 15.36
N THR A 39 15.77 13.73 14.28
CA THR A 39 15.21 13.87 12.92
C THR A 39 14.50 12.59 12.51
N HIS A 40 13.27 12.72 12.02
CA HIS A 40 12.45 11.59 11.60
C HIS A 40 12.19 11.56 10.10
N HIS A 41 11.83 10.37 9.62
CA HIS A 41 11.42 10.08 8.26
C HIS A 41 10.01 9.46 8.27
N THR A 42 9.16 9.90 7.37
CA THR A 42 7.82 9.34 7.11
C THR A 42 7.79 8.66 5.76
N THR A 43 6.88 7.71 5.56
CA THR A 43 6.64 7.12 4.23
C THR A 43 5.25 7.37 3.71
N LYS A 44 5.16 7.42 2.38
CA LYS A 44 3.91 7.40 1.64
C LYS A 44 4.00 6.29 0.60
N ILE A 45 2.98 5.46 0.58
CA ILE A 45 2.90 4.27 -0.26
C ILE A 45 1.84 4.55 -1.32
N SER A 46 2.15 4.22 -2.57
CA SER A 46 1.21 4.23 -3.69
C SER A 46 1.32 2.90 -4.43
N ILE A 47 0.19 2.27 -4.72
CA ILE A 47 0.14 0.98 -5.40
C ILE A 47 -0.51 1.15 -6.77
N TRP A 48 0.16 0.63 -7.79
CA TRP A 48 -0.25 0.71 -9.18
C TRP A 48 -0.40 -0.69 -9.76
N PHE A 49 -1.34 -0.82 -10.70
CA PHE A 49 -1.58 -2.04 -11.44
C PHE A 49 -1.90 -1.67 -12.88
N ASP A 50 -1.15 -2.21 -13.83
CA ASP A 50 -1.35 -1.97 -15.26
C ASP A 50 -1.39 -0.46 -15.62
N GLY A 51 -0.42 0.29 -15.08
CA GLY A 51 -0.29 1.74 -15.30
C GLY A 51 -1.36 2.61 -14.62
N LYS A 52 -2.20 2.04 -13.76
CA LYS A 52 -3.25 2.78 -13.02
C LYS A 52 -3.07 2.66 -11.52
N GLU A 53 -3.16 3.80 -10.82
CA GLU A 53 -3.17 3.80 -9.36
C GLU A 53 -4.41 3.08 -8.85
N VAL A 54 -4.19 2.12 -7.96
CA VAL A 54 -5.25 1.31 -7.38
C VAL A 54 -5.96 2.18 -6.33
N ARG A 55 -7.19 2.62 -6.63
CA ARG A 55 -7.96 3.50 -5.74
C ARG A 55 -8.04 2.95 -4.31
N GLY A 56 -7.69 3.80 -3.34
CA GLY A 56 -7.68 3.49 -1.91
C GLY A 56 -6.60 2.49 -1.48
N ALA A 57 -5.58 2.27 -2.30
CA ALA A 57 -4.40 1.46 -1.95
C ALA A 57 -3.17 2.34 -1.67
N SER A 58 -3.35 3.66 -1.69
CA SER A 58 -2.35 4.62 -1.26
C SER A 58 -2.50 4.80 0.25
N GLU A 59 -1.41 4.62 0.98
CA GLU A 59 -1.40 4.66 2.45
C GLU A 59 -0.24 5.53 2.92
N ALA A 60 -0.47 6.32 3.97
CA ALA A 60 0.55 7.15 4.59
C ALA A 60 0.62 6.76 6.06
N PRO A 61 1.47 5.77 6.42
CA PRO A 61 1.62 5.37 7.80
C PRO A 61 2.07 6.57 8.64
N SER A 62 1.44 6.78 9.79
CA SER A 62 1.83 7.83 10.74
C SER A 62 3.12 7.50 11.51
N MET A 63 3.72 6.35 11.24
CA MET A 63 4.93 5.89 11.93
C MET A 63 6.16 6.67 11.44
N LEU A 64 6.96 7.10 12.40
CA LEU A 64 8.17 7.91 12.20
C LEU A 64 9.41 7.08 12.47
N PHE A 65 10.39 7.17 11.57
CA PHE A 65 11.62 6.39 11.63
C PHE A 65 12.84 7.30 11.71
N VAL A 66 13.85 6.92 12.49
CA VAL A 66 15.13 7.65 12.57
C VAL A 66 15.96 7.42 11.29
N SER A 67 15.84 6.23 10.72
CA SER A 67 16.51 5.79 9.49
C SER A 67 15.56 5.92 8.29
N ARG A 68 16.07 6.42 7.17
CA ARG A 68 15.31 6.49 5.91
C ARG A 68 15.08 5.10 5.35
N GLU A 69 16.07 4.23 5.49
CA GLU A 69 16.08 2.86 4.97
C GLU A 69 14.99 2.04 5.65
N ASP A 70 14.88 2.13 6.98
CA ASP A 70 13.87 1.44 7.78
C ASP A 70 12.47 1.92 7.40
N ALA A 71 12.30 3.23 7.22
CA ALA A 71 11.04 3.81 6.75
C ALA A 71 10.63 3.21 5.40
N ALA A 72 11.58 3.14 4.45
CA ALA A 72 11.33 2.60 3.13
C ALA A 72 10.98 1.11 3.17
N GLU A 73 11.72 0.31 3.96
CA GLU A 73 11.48 -1.13 4.13
C GLU A 73 10.08 -1.38 4.71
N PHE A 74 9.70 -0.65 5.76
CA PHE A 74 8.35 -0.71 6.33
C PHE A 74 7.28 -0.32 5.30
N GLY A 75 7.53 0.70 4.48
CA GLY A 75 6.64 1.09 3.39
C GLY A 75 6.42 -0.03 2.36
N PHE A 76 7.47 -0.78 2.01
CA PHE A 76 7.35 -1.93 1.12
C PHE A 76 6.59 -3.09 1.79
N GLU A 77 6.84 -3.35 3.07
CA GLU A 77 6.17 -4.41 3.81
C GLU A 77 4.65 -4.18 3.87
N ILE A 78 4.23 -2.95 4.20
CA ILE A 78 2.82 -2.54 4.13
C ILE A 78 2.30 -2.64 2.69
N GLY A 79 3.05 -2.16 1.70
CA GLY A 79 2.65 -2.25 0.29
C GLY A 79 2.34 -3.69 -0.14
N ARG A 80 3.21 -4.65 0.20
CA ARG A 80 3.02 -6.08 -0.08
C ARG A 80 1.83 -6.66 0.68
N MET A 81 1.59 -6.21 1.91
CA MET A 81 0.42 -6.59 2.70
C MET A 81 -0.88 -6.14 2.01
N ILE A 82 -0.96 -4.87 1.58
CA ILE A 82 -2.13 -4.34 0.87
C ILE A 82 -2.38 -5.13 -0.43
N VAL A 83 -1.34 -5.36 -1.23
CA VAL A 83 -1.45 -6.16 -2.46
C VAL A 83 -2.00 -7.55 -2.16
N THR A 84 -1.49 -8.21 -1.13
CA THR A 84 -1.93 -9.56 -0.72
C THR A 84 -3.39 -9.57 -0.28
N GLN A 85 -3.81 -8.61 0.55
CA GLN A 85 -5.20 -8.49 1.01
C GLN A 85 -6.15 -8.27 -0.17
N ARG A 86 -5.78 -7.42 -1.13
CA ARG A 86 -6.60 -7.14 -2.32
C ARG A 86 -6.70 -8.34 -3.25
N ARG A 87 -5.62 -9.10 -3.46
CA ARG A 87 -5.65 -10.34 -4.24
C ARG A 87 -6.60 -11.37 -3.63
N LYS A 88 -6.60 -11.53 -2.29
CA LYS A 88 -7.54 -12.40 -1.58
C LYS A 88 -9.00 -11.95 -1.77
N SER A 89 -9.27 -10.65 -1.65
CA SER A 89 -10.61 -10.09 -1.88
C SER A 89 -11.10 -10.28 -3.32
N ALA A 90 -10.23 -10.08 -4.32
CA ALA A 90 -10.57 -10.30 -5.72
C ALA A 90 -10.82 -11.78 -6.04
N ALA A 91 -10.02 -12.69 -5.48
CA ALA A 91 -10.23 -14.13 -5.60
C ALA A 91 -11.57 -14.55 -4.96
N PHE A 92 -11.89 -14.01 -3.79
CA PHE A 92 -13.16 -14.27 -3.11
C PHE A 92 -14.37 -13.79 -3.93
N LYS A 93 -14.32 -12.57 -4.49
CA LYS A 93 -15.38 -12.05 -5.38
C LYS A 93 -15.58 -12.93 -6.63
N ARG A 94 -14.52 -13.48 -7.21
CA ARG A 94 -14.63 -14.40 -8.35
C ARG A 94 -15.33 -15.70 -7.98
N ILE A 95 -15.01 -16.28 -6.82
CA ILE A 95 -15.64 -17.52 -6.33
C ILE A 95 -17.12 -17.31 -6.02
N VAL A 96 -17.50 -16.19 -5.42
CA VAL A 96 -18.91 -15.87 -5.17
C VAL A 96 -19.68 -15.73 -6.49
N ARG A 97 -19.11 -15.02 -7.48
CA ARG A 97 -19.76 -14.82 -8.78
C ARG A 97 -19.90 -16.10 -9.60
N THR A 98 -18.92 -17.00 -9.55
CA THR A 98 -19.07 -18.32 -10.18
C THR A 98 -20.11 -19.18 -9.47
N SER A 99 -20.21 -19.11 -8.14
CA SER A 99 -21.23 -19.84 -7.39
C SER A 99 -22.67 -19.35 -7.66
N GLU A 100 -22.86 -18.07 -8.00
CA GLU A 100 -24.17 -17.54 -8.45
C GLU A 100 -24.54 -18.01 -9.85
N LEU A 101 -23.58 -18.12 -10.78
CA LEU A 101 -23.81 -18.66 -12.12
C LEU A 101 -24.21 -20.15 -12.11
N PHE A 102 -23.72 -20.93 -11.13
CA PHE A 102 -24.11 -22.33 -10.95
C PHE A 102 -25.42 -22.52 -10.17
N LYS A 103 -26.06 -21.43 -9.71
CA LYS A 103 -27.40 -21.44 -9.08
C LYS A 103 -28.54 -21.08 -10.05
N LEU A 104 -28.35 -21.23 -11.37
CA LEU A 104 -29.49 -21.26 -12.29
C LEU A 104 -30.27 -22.57 -12.04
N PRO A 105 -31.54 -22.51 -11.59
CA PRO A 105 -32.33 -23.70 -11.41
C PRO A 105 -32.65 -24.31 -12.77
N ARG A 106 -32.55 -25.64 -12.82
CA ARG A 106 -33.00 -26.54 -13.87
C ARG A 106 -34.46 -26.27 -14.25
N LEU A 107 -34.71 -25.29 -15.12
CA LEU A 107 -36.06 -24.91 -15.57
C LEU A 107 -36.25 -24.98 -17.09
N LEU A 108 -35.50 -25.86 -17.78
CA LEU A 108 -35.69 -26.12 -19.21
C LEU A 108 -35.86 -27.60 -19.56
N PHE A 109 -36.32 -28.43 -18.62
CA PHE A 109 -36.83 -29.76 -18.96
C PHE A 109 -38.13 -30.04 -18.20
N ARG A 110 -39.24 -29.57 -18.77
CA ARG A 110 -40.53 -30.23 -18.59
C ARG A 110 -41.37 -30.05 -19.85
N TYR A 111 -41.42 -31.15 -20.60
CA TYR A 111 -42.39 -31.59 -21.61
C TYR A 111 -42.88 -30.59 -22.66
#